data_AF-A0A1F6CLM7-F1
#
_entry.id   AF-A0A1F6CLM7-F1
#
_cell.length_a   1.000
_cell.length_b   1.000
_cell.length_c   1.000
_cell.angle_alpha   90.00
_cell.angle_beta   90.00
_cell.angle_gamma   90.00
#
_symmetry.space_group_name_H-M   'P 1'
#
loop_
_entity.id
_entity.type
_entity.pdbx_description
1 polymer ?
#
loop_
_entity_poly.entity_id
_entity_poly.type
_entity_poly.pdbx_seq_one_letter_code
_entity_poly.pdbx_strand_id
1 'polypeptide(L)'
;MKHLLKISKYRPSIFQGKFDFSPSRGVSLSMEHPIERLIFRALTVFLIALVCGYLYFVSASVLNVIARKDALAQVAVIQGSIGGLEQQYFKLSQAVTPQSGQALGLSPVGQPKYVYRPGNVTSATIARNEI
;
A
#
# COMPACT_ATOMS: atom_id res chain seq x y z
N MET A 1 62.65 43.94 0.84
CA MET A 1 61.97 43.29 1.99
C MET A 1 60.50 43.11 1.61
N LYS A 2 60.06 41.86 1.33
CA LYS A 2 58.69 41.30 1.42
C LYS A 2 57.54 42.02 0.66
N HIS A 3 56.58 41.41 -0.03
CA HIS A 3 56.05 40.05 -0.08
C HIS A 3 55.11 39.94 -1.30
N LEU A 4 55.00 38.73 -1.87
CA LEU A 4 54.04 38.32 -2.90
C LEU A 4 52.57 38.56 -2.49
N LEU A 5 51.73 39.05 -3.41
CA LEU A 5 50.26 38.84 -3.38
C LEU A 5 49.74 38.70 -4.83
N LYS A 6 49.71 37.49 -5.39
CA LYS A 6 48.63 36.48 -5.36
C LYS A 6 47.70 36.60 -6.57
N ILE A 7 47.98 35.78 -7.56
CA ILE A 7 47.10 35.39 -8.66
C ILE A 7 45.82 34.79 -8.06
N SER A 8 44.64 35.30 -8.41
CA SER A 8 43.40 34.51 -8.34
C SER A 8 42.57 34.69 -9.60
N LYS A 9 42.96 33.86 -10.55
CA LYS A 9 42.23 33.35 -11.71
C LYS A 9 40.86 32.79 -11.27
N TYR A 10 39.78 33.55 -11.40
CA TYR A 10 38.43 33.00 -11.40
C TYR A 10 37.59 33.67 -12.49
N ARG A 11 37.39 32.94 -13.59
CA ARG A 11 36.29 33.20 -14.53
C ARG A 11 34.98 33.02 -13.75
N PRO A 12 34.05 33.98 -13.77
CA PRO A 12 32.72 33.72 -13.22
C PRO A 12 32.04 32.64 -14.06
N SER A 13 31.57 31.60 -13.37
CA SER A 13 30.86 30.47 -13.95
C SER A 13 29.56 30.95 -14.60
N ILE A 14 29.38 30.61 -15.88
CA ILE A 14 28.17 30.88 -16.68
C ILE A 14 26.94 30.10 -16.14
N PHE A 15 27.17 29.20 -15.17
CA PHE A 15 26.14 28.39 -14.51
C PHE A 15 25.80 28.85 -13.09
N GLN A 16 26.32 29.99 -12.62
CA GLN A 16 25.78 30.66 -11.44
C GLN A 16 24.51 31.45 -11.82
N GLY A 17 23.48 30.71 -12.22
CA GLY A 17 22.10 31.19 -12.20
C GLY A 17 21.72 31.43 -10.74
N LYS A 18 22.02 32.63 -10.24
CA LYS A 18 21.47 33.11 -8.98
C LYS A 18 19.95 33.16 -9.18
N PHE A 19 19.22 32.27 -8.51
CA PHE A 19 17.81 32.53 -8.22
C PHE A 19 17.77 33.67 -7.21
N ASP A 20 17.97 34.89 -7.73
CA ASP A 20 17.76 36.11 -6.98
C ASP A 20 16.24 36.24 -6.79
N PHE A 21 15.73 35.63 -5.73
CA PHE A 21 14.46 36.01 -5.14
C PHE A 21 14.65 37.34 -4.42
N SER A 22 15.05 38.37 -5.17
CA SER A 22 14.93 39.74 -4.69
C SER A 22 13.43 39.98 -4.57
N PRO A 23 12.86 40.14 -3.36
CA PRO A 23 11.49 40.59 -3.27
C PRO A 23 11.49 41.97 -3.91
N SER A 24 10.93 42.08 -5.12
CA SER A 24 10.63 43.38 -5.69
C SER A 24 9.77 44.06 -4.63
N ARG A 25 10.34 45.02 -3.92
CA ARG A 25 9.59 45.92 -3.05
C ARG A 25 8.73 46.77 -3.99
N GLY A 26 7.65 46.18 -4.49
CA GLY A 26 6.48 46.89 -4.96
C GLY A 26 5.81 47.49 -3.74
N VAL A 27 6.48 48.48 -3.14
CA VAL A 27 5.93 49.30 -2.07
C VAL A 27 5.72 50.65 -2.70
N SER A 28 4.50 50.92 -3.14
CA SER A 28 3.83 52.21 -2.93
C SER A 28 2.44 52.23 -3.57
N LEU A 29 1.54 51.30 -3.19
CA LEU A 29 0.08 51.50 -3.30
C LEU A 29 -0.70 50.76 -2.20
N SER A 30 -0.17 49.68 -1.61
CA SER A 30 -0.90 48.88 -0.60
C SER A 30 -0.85 49.42 0.85
N MET A 31 -0.30 50.62 1.09
CA MET A 31 -0.25 51.18 2.45
C MET A 31 -1.58 51.79 2.93
N GLU A 32 -2.56 51.99 2.05
CA GLU A 32 -3.84 52.57 2.45
C GLU A 32 -4.88 51.55 2.94
N HIS A 33 -4.79 50.27 2.56
CA HIS A 33 -5.88 49.30 2.83
C HIS A 33 -5.41 48.04 3.58
N PRO A 34 -5.53 48.00 4.93
CA PRO A 34 -5.15 46.83 5.73
C PRO A 34 -5.94 45.56 5.36
N ILE A 35 -7.12 45.72 4.78
CA ILE A 35 -7.98 44.63 4.31
C ILE A 35 -7.36 43.87 3.13
N GLU A 36 -6.73 44.56 2.18
CA GLU A 36 -6.11 43.93 1.01
C GLU A 36 -4.99 42.97 1.40
N ARG A 37 -4.15 43.39 2.37
CA ARG A 37 -3.07 42.56 2.89
C ARG A 37 -3.59 41.30 3.58
N LEU A 38 -4.72 41.41 4.27
CA LEU A 38 -5.37 40.28 4.94
C LEU A 38 -5.96 39.30 3.92
N ILE A 39 -6.63 39.81 2.88
CA ILE A 39 -7.18 39.00 1.78
C ILE A 39 -6.05 38.27 1.06
N PHE A 40 -4.96 38.95 0.69
CA PHE A 40 -3.86 38.33 -0.03
C PHE A 40 -3.17 37.24 0.80
N ARG A 41 -3.02 37.46 2.11
CA ARG A 41 -2.48 36.46 3.03
C ARG A 41 -3.41 35.26 3.17
N ALA A 42 -4.71 35.49 3.31
CA ALA A 42 -5.71 34.42 3.36
C ALA A 42 -5.70 33.58 2.09
N LEU A 43 -5.62 34.24 0.92
CA LEU A 43 -5.60 33.58 -0.39
C LEU A 43 -4.32 32.76 -0.58
N THR A 44 -3.19 33.27 -0.09
CA THR A 44 -1.92 32.53 -0.09
C THR A 44 -1.97 31.30 0.82
N VAL A 45 -2.49 31.44 2.05
CA VAL A 45 -2.65 30.31 2.97
C VAL A 45 -3.62 29.28 2.40
N PHE A 46 -4.71 29.72 1.78
CA PHE A 46 -5.67 28.84 1.13
C PHE A 46 -5.06 28.07 -0.04
N LEU A 47 -4.26 28.74 -0.88
CA LEU A 47 -3.52 28.09 -1.96
C LEU A 47 -2.56 27.02 -1.43
N ILE A 48 -1.80 27.32 -0.37
CA ILE A 48 -0.90 26.35 0.27
C ILE A 48 -1.69 25.17 0.82
N ALA A 49 -2.81 25.43 1.50
CA ALA A 49 -3.66 24.37 2.04
C ALA A 49 -4.20 23.44 0.94
N LEU A 50 -4.60 23.99 -0.22
CA LEU A 50 -5.01 23.21 -1.38
C LEU A 50 -3.87 22.34 -1.92
N VAL A 51 -2.66 22.90 -2.07
CA VAL A 51 -1.49 22.14 -2.55
C VAL A 51 -1.14 21.01 -1.58
N CYS A 52 -1.09 21.29 -0.27
CA CYS A 52 -0.83 20.28 0.74
C CYS A 52 -1.92 19.20 0.77
N GLY A 53 -3.19 19.60 0.68
CA GLY A 53 -4.33 18.68 0.62
C GLY A 53 -4.28 17.79 -0.61
N TYR A 54 -3.96 18.36 -1.78
CA TYR A 54 -3.78 17.59 -3.01
C TYR A 54 -2.66 16.55 -2.88
N LEU A 55 -1.49 16.94 -2.39
CA LEU A 55 -0.38 16.01 -2.18
C LEU A 55 -0.73 14.91 -1.18
N TYR A 56 -1.48 15.24 -0.12
CA TYR A 56 -1.97 14.27 0.85
C TYR A 56 -2.93 13.26 0.19
N PHE A 57 -3.93 13.73 -0.57
CA PHE A 57 -4.89 12.87 -1.26
C PHE A 57 -4.22 11.96 -2.28
N VAL A 58 -3.28 12.49 -3.07
CA VAL A 58 -2.52 11.69 -4.05
C VAL A 58 -1.69 10.62 -3.32
N SER A 59 -0.98 11.00 -2.27
CA SER A 59 -0.14 10.06 -1.49
C SER A 59 -0.99 8.97 -0.83
N ALA A 60 -2.12 9.34 -0.22
CA ALA A 60 -3.05 8.40 0.39
C ALA A 60 -3.67 7.45 -0.65
N SER A 61 -4.00 7.95 -1.84
CA SER A 61 -4.51 7.13 -2.94
C SER A 61 -3.47 6.12 -3.41
N VAL A 62 -2.22 6.55 -3.59
CA VAL A 62 -1.11 5.66 -3.96
C VAL A 62 -0.89 4.58 -2.89
N LEU A 63 -0.85 4.94 -1.62
CA LEU A 63 -0.70 3.98 -0.51
C LEU A 63 -1.85 2.97 -0.48
N ASN A 64 -3.09 3.40 -0.70
CA ASN A 64 -4.24 2.52 -0.74
C ASN A 64 -4.16 1.52 -1.91
N VAL A 65 -3.67 1.96 -3.08
CA VAL A 65 -3.45 1.08 -4.23
C VAL A 65 -2.33 0.07 -3.96
N ILE A 66 -1.25 0.48 -3.32
CA ILE A 66 -0.13 -0.41 -2.97
C ILE A 66 -0.59 -1.47 -1.96
N ALA A 67 -1.26 -1.05 -0.88
CA ALA A 67 -1.78 -1.98 0.14
C ALA A 67 -2.74 -3.01 -0.46
N ARG A 68 -3.61 -2.58 -1.40
CA ARG A 68 -4.49 -3.49 -2.13
C ARG A 68 -3.71 -4.51 -2.97
N LYS A 69 -2.64 -4.08 -3.65
CA LYS A 69 -1.80 -4.98 -4.44
C LYS A 69 -1.08 -6.01 -3.57
N ASP A 70 -0.55 -5.58 -2.43
CA ASP A 70 0.13 -6.47 -1.49
C ASP A 70 -0.84 -7.50 -0.89
N ALA A 71 -2.06 -7.08 -0.55
CA ALA A 71 -3.10 -7.99 -0.10
C ALA A 71 -3.46 -9.05 -1.16
N LEU A 72 -3.61 -8.64 -2.42
CA LEU A 72 -3.89 -9.58 -3.53
C LEU A 72 -2.73 -10.56 -3.75
N ALA A 73 -1.48 -10.09 -3.64
CA ALA A 73 -0.31 -10.96 -3.75
C ALA A 73 -0.28 -12.01 -2.63
N GLN A 74 -0.58 -11.62 -1.39
CA GLN A 74 -0.68 -12.56 -0.27
C GLN A 74 -1.79 -13.59 -0.46
N VAL A 75 -2.96 -13.16 -0.96
CA VAL A 75 -4.07 -14.08 -1.27
C VAL A 75 -3.64 -15.11 -2.31
N ALA A 76 -2.94 -14.70 -3.37
CA ALA A 76 -2.45 -15.62 -4.40
C ALA A 76 -1.45 -16.64 -3.84
N VAL A 77 -0.56 -16.23 -2.92
CA VAL A 77 0.37 -17.14 -2.24
C VAL A 77 -0.37 -18.16 -1.39
N ILE A 78 -1.35 -17.72 -0.60
CA ILE A 78 -2.16 -18.61 0.24
C ILE A 78 -2.93 -19.61 -0.62
N GLN A 79 -3.57 -19.16 -1.69
CA GLN A 79 -4.29 -20.05 -2.63
C GLN A 79 -3.36 -21.09 -3.26
N GLY A 80 -2.15 -20.69 -3.67
CA GLY A 80 -1.14 -21.62 -4.16
C GLY A 80 -0.75 -22.67 -3.12
N SER A 81 -0.59 -22.26 -1.85
CA SER A 81 -0.30 -23.19 -0.76
C SER A 81 -1.43 -24.19 -0.49
N ILE A 82 -2.69 -23.73 -0.55
CA ILE A 82 -3.87 -24.57 -0.41
C ILE A 82 -3.91 -25.60 -1.54
N GLY A 83 -3.73 -25.18 -2.79
CA GLY A 83 -3.71 -26.09 -3.93
C GLY A 83 -2.61 -27.15 -3.83
N GLY A 84 -1.43 -26.79 -3.32
CA GLY A 84 -0.36 -27.74 -3.03
C GLY A 84 -0.72 -28.76 -1.96
N LEU A 85 -1.35 -28.30 -0.86
CA LEU A 85 -1.84 -29.17 0.21
C LEU A 85 -2.97 -30.09 -0.26
N GLU A 86 -3.91 -29.59 -1.07
CA GLU A 86 -4.97 -30.39 -1.67
C GLU A 86 -4.40 -31.48 -2.56
N GLN A 87 -3.43 -31.15 -3.41
CA GLN A 87 -2.74 -32.15 -4.23
C GLN A 87 -2.06 -33.22 -3.36
N GLN A 88 -1.39 -32.82 -2.28
CA GLN A 88 -0.72 -33.74 -1.37
C GLN A 88 -1.71 -34.63 -0.62
N TYR A 89 -2.83 -34.05 -0.18
CA TYR A 89 -3.93 -34.77 0.46
C TYR A 89 -4.54 -35.80 -0.50
N PHE A 90 -4.82 -35.44 -1.74
CA PHE A 90 -5.36 -36.37 -2.74
C PHE A 90 -4.38 -37.51 -3.05
N LYS A 91 -3.08 -37.22 -3.16
CA LYS A 91 -2.05 -38.26 -3.33
C LYS A 91 -2.01 -39.21 -2.15
N LEU A 92 -2.04 -38.70 -0.92
CA LEU A 92 -2.05 -39.52 0.28
C LEU A 92 -3.32 -40.36 0.39
N SER A 93 -4.48 -39.76 0.12
CA SER A 93 -5.79 -40.42 0.16
C SER A 93 -5.87 -41.56 -0.86
N GLN A 94 -5.35 -41.37 -2.08
CA GLN A 94 -5.27 -42.45 -3.07
C GLN A 94 -4.29 -43.57 -2.66
N ALA A 95 -3.26 -43.26 -1.88
CA ALA A 95 -2.32 -44.26 -1.37
C ALA A 95 -2.92 -45.14 -0.26
N VAL A 96 -3.98 -44.69 0.42
CA VAL A 96 -4.69 -45.47 1.44
C VAL A 96 -5.68 -46.41 0.76
N THR A 97 -5.19 -47.57 0.35
CA THR A 97 -6.01 -48.67 -0.18
C THR A 97 -6.24 -49.76 0.87
N PRO A 98 -7.31 -50.57 0.79
CA PRO A 98 -7.51 -51.71 1.69
C PRO A 98 -6.32 -52.68 1.71
N GLN A 99 -5.63 -52.81 0.58
CA GLN A 99 -4.42 -53.61 0.44
C GLN A 99 -3.24 -52.99 1.22
N SER A 100 -3.10 -51.66 1.22
CA SER A 100 -2.11 -50.95 2.05
C SER A 100 -2.38 -51.10 3.55
N GLY A 101 -3.65 -51.21 3.94
CA GLY A 101 -4.05 -51.44 5.34
C GLY A 101 -3.53 -52.76 5.89
N GLN A 102 -3.57 -53.83 5.08
CA GLN A 102 -3.00 -55.13 5.49
C GLN A 102 -1.48 -55.06 5.70
N ALA A 103 -0.77 -54.30 4.87
CA ALA A 103 0.68 -54.07 5.03
C ALA A 103 1.03 -53.24 6.28
N LEU A 104 0.09 -52.43 6.78
CA LEU A 104 0.20 -51.66 8.02
C LEU A 104 -0.26 -52.45 9.26
N GLY A 105 -0.59 -53.74 9.11
CA GLY A 105 -1.08 -54.60 10.20
C GLY A 105 -2.55 -54.36 10.58
N LEU A 106 -3.30 -53.63 9.75
CA LEU A 106 -4.73 -53.37 9.94
C LEU A 106 -5.55 -54.55 9.40
N SER A 107 -6.43 -55.09 10.24
CA SER A 107 -7.39 -56.13 9.86
C SER A 107 -8.70 -55.50 9.37
N PRO A 108 -9.35 -56.07 8.33
CA PRO A 108 -10.68 -55.63 7.93
C PRO A 108 -11.68 -55.76 9.09
N VAL A 109 -12.51 -54.73 9.30
CA VAL A 109 -13.51 -54.67 10.37
C VAL A 109 -14.79 -55.36 9.88
N GLY A 110 -15.19 -56.46 10.52
CA GLY A 110 -16.35 -57.27 10.11
C GLY A 110 -17.72 -56.66 10.42
N GLN A 111 -17.83 -55.71 11.35
CA GLN A 111 -19.07 -55.01 11.69
C GLN A 111 -18.80 -53.51 11.93
N PRO A 112 -18.89 -52.67 10.90
CA PRO A 112 -18.70 -51.23 11.05
C PRO A 112 -19.89 -50.63 11.82
N LYS A 113 -19.62 -50.03 12.98
CA LYS A 113 -20.63 -49.28 13.75
C LYS A 113 -20.50 -47.81 13.40
N TYR A 114 -21.38 -47.33 12.52
CA TYR A 114 -21.39 -45.93 12.10
C TYR A 114 -21.93 -45.03 13.22
N VAL A 115 -21.15 -44.02 13.60
CA VAL A 115 -21.60 -42.99 14.53
C VAL A 115 -22.14 -41.83 13.71
N TYR A 116 -23.45 -41.60 13.78
CA TYR A 116 -24.07 -40.43 13.17
C TYR A 116 -23.70 -39.18 13.98
N ARG A 117 -22.90 -38.29 13.39
CA ARG A 117 -22.65 -36.96 13.93
C ARG A 117 -23.51 -35.97 13.13
N PRO A 118 -24.62 -35.45 13.68
CA PRO A 118 -25.37 -34.40 13.02
C PRO A 118 -24.44 -33.20 12.83
N GLY A 119 -24.22 -32.82 11.58
CA GLY A 119 -23.36 -31.69 11.24
C GLY A 119 -23.85 -30.43 11.95
N ASN A 120 -22.92 -29.66 12.50
CA ASN A 120 -23.21 -28.34 13.03
C ASN A 120 -23.57 -27.43 11.84
N VAL A 121 -24.84 -27.46 11.43
CA VAL A 121 -25.44 -26.49 10.50
C VAL A 121 -25.56 -25.15 11.23
N THR A 122 -24.42 -24.48 11.46
CA THR A 122 -24.46 -23.07 11.79
C THR A 122 -25.11 -22.34 10.62
N SER A 123 -26.34 -21.92 10.87
CA SER A 123 -27.23 -21.07 10.09
C SER A 123 -26.50 -20.08 9.18
N ALA A 124 -26.20 -20.49 7.95
CA ALA A 124 -26.04 -19.55 6.86
C ALA A 124 -27.46 -19.21 6.39
N THR A 125 -28.05 -18.16 6.97
CA THR A 125 -29.26 -17.54 6.43
C THR A 125 -28.93 -17.04 5.03
N ILE A 126 -29.25 -17.85 4.02
CA ILE A 126 -29.26 -17.43 2.62
C ILE A 126 -30.40 -16.42 2.50
N ALA A 127 -30.06 -15.13 2.46
CA ALA A 127 -31.03 -14.08 2.14
C ALA A 127 -31.53 -14.32 0.70
N ARG A 128 -32.73 -14.88 0.60
CA ARG A 128 -33.42 -15.10 -0.66
C ARG A 128 -33.80 -13.73 -1.23
N ASN A 129 -33.06 -13.29 -2.24
CA ASN A 129 -33.38 -12.09 -2.98
C ASN A 129 -34.51 -12.46 -3.95
N GLU A 130 -35.75 -12.11 -3.61
CA GLU A 130 -36.87 -12.21 -4.54
C GLU A 130 -36.81 -11.03 -5.50
N ILE A 131 -36.82 -11.33 -6.80
CA ILE A 131 -37.07 -10.39 -7.90
C ILE A 131 -38.44 -10.78 -8.46
#